data_AF-A0A3Q1CQB4-F1
#
_entry.id   AF-A0A3Q1CQB4-F1
#
_cell.length_a   1.000
_cell.length_b   1.000
_cell.length_c   1.000
_cell.angle_alpha   90.00
_cell.angle_beta   90.00
_cell.angle_gamma   90.00
#
_symmetry.space_group_name_H-M   'P 1'
#
loop_
_entity.id
_entity.type
_entity.pdbx_description
1 polymer ?
#
loop_
_entity_poly.entity_id
_entity_poly.type
_entity_poly.pdbx_seq_one_letter_code
_entity_poly.pdbx_strand_id
1 'polypeptide(L)'
;MSLQWTAVATFLYVEVFFVLLLCIPFISPKRWNKIFKSRIVQTIALYGNTSFMVAMAILVFLLIDAFREVRKYSVTEKVDLTNNPTAIEHIHMKLFRAQRNEYIAGFALLLCLLLRRLATLLSQQASLMASNEAFKKQAEGASTAAKKYMEDNEVLQEKLRDAGIEVPEGGKKGAGIQEENKTLKQEVKTLKEELDTTKKALQKSDSDVQAMKKQAENLTVEYDRLLDEHSKLLASSDKKSD
;
A
#
# COMPACT_ATOMS: atom_id res chain seq x y z
N MET A 1 17.96 -9.21 -33.71
CA MET A 1 17.05 -8.16 -33.18
C MET A 1 17.44 -6.85 -33.84
N SER A 2 16.52 -5.93 -34.15
CA SER A 2 16.94 -4.57 -34.52
C SER A 2 17.46 -3.83 -33.28
N LEU A 3 18.32 -2.83 -33.48
CA LEU A 3 18.97 -2.09 -32.38
C LEU A 3 17.98 -1.53 -31.36
N GLN A 4 16.81 -1.04 -31.81
CA GLN A 4 15.74 -0.56 -30.92
C GLN A 4 15.26 -1.64 -29.93
N TRP A 5 15.02 -2.87 -30.39
CA TRP A 5 14.48 -3.94 -29.54
C TRP A 5 15.53 -4.52 -28.61
N THR A 6 16.80 -4.48 -29.01
CA THR A 6 17.92 -4.76 -28.09
C THR A 6 17.98 -3.73 -26.97
N ALA A 7 17.82 -2.44 -27.28
CA ALA A 7 17.83 -1.39 -26.26
C ALA A 7 16.67 -1.53 -25.26
N VAL A 8 15.46 -1.84 -25.72
CA VAL A 8 14.31 -2.10 -24.83
C VAL A 8 14.55 -3.35 -23.97
N ALA A 9 15.12 -4.42 -24.54
CA ALA A 9 15.46 -5.61 -23.77
C ALA A 9 16.52 -5.34 -22.69
N THR A 10 17.56 -4.55 -23.02
CA THR A 10 18.56 -4.12 -22.03
C THR A 10 17.92 -3.29 -20.92
N PHE A 11 17.03 -2.35 -21.29
CA PHE A 11 16.27 -1.57 -20.32
C PHE A 11 15.45 -2.48 -19.38
N LEU A 12 14.71 -3.44 -19.93
CA LEU A 12 13.96 -4.43 -19.15
C LEU A 12 14.85 -5.21 -18.17
N TYR A 13 16.04 -5.67 -18.59
CA TYR A 13 16.95 -6.39 -17.69
C TYR A 13 17.47 -5.53 -16.55
N VAL A 14 17.75 -4.26 -16.84
CA VAL A 14 18.13 -3.29 -15.80
C VAL A 14 16.97 -3.08 -14.81
N GLU A 15 15.73 -3.00 -15.29
CA GLU A 15 14.56 -2.89 -14.42
C GLU A 15 14.37 -4.11 -13.53
N VAL A 16 14.43 -5.31 -14.09
CA VAL A 16 14.35 -6.56 -13.33
C VAL A 16 15.42 -6.60 -12.24
N PHE A 17 16.66 -6.23 -12.58
CA PHE A 17 17.74 -6.15 -11.61
C PHE A 17 17.42 -5.19 -10.47
N PHE A 18 16.93 -3.97 -10.76
CA PHE A 18 16.57 -3.01 -9.73
C PHE A 18 15.37 -3.46 -8.88
N VAL A 19 14.36 -4.10 -9.47
CA VAL A 19 13.21 -4.64 -8.72
C VAL A 19 13.70 -5.70 -7.75
N LEU A 20 14.50 -6.65 -8.22
CA LEU A 20 15.06 -7.70 -7.35
C LEU A 20 15.90 -7.09 -6.24
N LEU A 21 16.77 -6.13 -6.56
CA LEU A 21 17.62 -5.45 -5.59
C LEU A 21 16.79 -4.70 -4.52
N LEU A 22 15.72 -4.01 -4.92
CA LEU A 22 14.82 -3.29 -4.01
C LEU A 22 13.95 -4.23 -3.16
N CYS A 23 13.59 -5.41 -3.67
CA CYS A 23 12.77 -6.41 -2.98
C CYS A 23 13.57 -7.29 -2.00
N ILE A 24 14.90 -7.23 -2.00
CA ILE A 24 15.73 -8.01 -1.08
C ILE A 24 15.51 -7.55 0.38
N PRO A 25 15.12 -8.45 1.30
CA PRO A 25 14.85 -8.11 2.70
C PRO A 25 16.12 -7.75 3.50
N PHE A 26 17.31 -7.97 2.94
CA PHE A 26 18.59 -7.71 3.60
C PHE A 26 18.91 -6.22 3.78
N ILE A 27 18.33 -5.34 2.94
CA ILE A 27 18.61 -3.91 2.99
C ILE A 27 17.48 -3.21 3.74
N SER A 28 17.76 -2.79 4.98
CA SER A 28 16.75 -2.10 5.79
C SER A 28 16.28 -0.78 5.14
N PRO A 29 15.01 -0.38 5.35
CA PRO A 29 14.49 0.90 4.86
C PRO A 29 15.34 2.11 5.31
N LYS A 30 16.00 2.02 6.46
CA LYS A 30 16.92 3.07 6.96
C LYS A 30 18.15 3.27 6.06
N ARG A 31 18.72 2.17 5.54
CA ARG A 31 19.87 2.25 4.60
C ARG A 31 19.43 2.84 3.27
N TRP A 32 18.28 2.41 2.77
CA TRP A 32 17.65 2.99 1.58
C TRP A 32 17.37 4.48 1.74
N ASN A 33 16.89 4.94 2.91
CA ASN A 33 16.68 6.36 3.19
C ASN A 33 17.96 7.19 2.98
N LYS A 34 19.09 6.67 3.46
CA LYS A 34 20.38 7.36 3.35
C LYS A 34 20.84 7.45 1.90
N ILE A 35 20.57 6.40 1.11
CA ILE A 35 20.85 6.38 -0.33
C ILE A 35 19.92 7.34 -1.07
N PHE A 36 18.61 7.30 -0.81
CA PHE A 36 17.61 8.16 -1.45
C PHE A 36 17.77 9.65 -1.11
N LYS A 37 18.21 9.97 0.11
CA LYS A 37 18.52 11.34 0.54
C LYS A 37 19.90 11.83 0.10
N SER A 38 20.71 11.00 -0.57
CA SER A 38 21.99 11.45 -1.10
C SER A 38 21.78 12.49 -2.21
N ARG A 39 22.70 13.47 -2.31
CA ARG A 39 22.64 14.53 -3.31
C ARG A 39 22.53 13.99 -4.74
N ILE A 40 23.24 12.90 -5.02
CA ILE A 40 23.24 12.22 -6.32
C ILE A 40 21.84 11.70 -6.66
N VAL A 41 21.19 11.02 -5.71
CA VAL A 41 19.86 10.44 -5.93
C VAL A 41 18.78 11.52 -5.98
N GLN A 42 18.93 12.62 -5.25
CA GLN A 42 18.02 13.77 -5.37
C GLN A 42 18.12 14.44 -6.75
N THR A 43 19.33 14.59 -7.29
CA THR A 43 19.51 15.09 -8.67
C THR A 43 18.89 14.11 -9.68
N ILE A 44 19.13 12.80 -9.52
CA ILE A 44 18.52 11.77 -10.36
C ILE A 44 16.99 11.78 -10.23
N ALA A 45 16.42 12.03 -9.04
CA ALA A 45 14.97 12.08 -8.86
C ALA A 45 14.34 13.28 -9.57
N LEU A 46 15.02 14.44 -9.58
CA LEU A 46 14.54 15.66 -10.21
C LEU A 46 14.50 15.53 -11.75
N TYR A 47 15.61 15.11 -12.36
CA TYR A 47 15.67 14.83 -13.81
C TYR A 47 14.97 13.53 -14.18
N GLY A 48 14.84 12.62 -13.23
CA GLY A 48 14.24 11.30 -13.40
C GLY A 48 12.75 11.37 -13.63
N ASN A 49 12.04 12.39 -13.12
CA ASN A 49 10.62 12.53 -13.40
C ASN A 49 10.35 12.82 -14.89
N THR A 50 11.10 13.77 -15.47
CA THR A 50 11.01 14.08 -16.90
C THR A 50 11.49 12.92 -17.75
N SER A 51 12.64 12.32 -17.38
CA SER A 51 13.19 11.16 -18.11
C SER A 51 12.24 9.96 -18.07
N PHE A 52 11.56 9.72 -16.94
CA PHE A 52 10.56 8.68 -16.77
C PHE A 52 9.34 8.91 -17.66
N MET A 53 8.83 10.15 -17.71
CA MET A 53 7.68 10.49 -18.57
C MET A 53 8.02 10.29 -20.06
N VAL A 54 9.23 10.69 -20.48
CA VAL A 54 9.71 10.46 -21.85
C VAL A 54 9.88 8.96 -22.13
N ALA A 55 10.51 8.20 -21.23
CA ALA A 55 10.67 6.76 -21.37
C ALA A 55 9.32 6.02 -21.45
N MET A 56 8.35 6.41 -20.61
CA MET A 56 6.99 5.91 -20.66
C MET A 56 6.33 6.18 -22.01
N ALA A 57 6.43 7.40 -22.53
CA ALA A 57 5.88 7.74 -23.84
C ALA A 57 6.50 6.85 -24.94
N ILE A 58 7.83 6.74 -24.97
CA ILE A 58 8.56 5.91 -25.94
C ILE A 58 8.11 4.44 -25.85
N LEU A 59 8.04 3.89 -24.65
CA LEU A 59 7.63 2.51 -24.45
C LEU A 59 6.17 2.26 -24.88
N VAL A 60 5.25 3.20 -24.62
CA VAL A 60 3.87 3.13 -25.09
C VAL A 60 3.82 3.18 -26.63
N PHE A 61 4.59 4.07 -27.27
CA PHE A 61 4.68 4.12 -28.72
C PHE A 61 5.20 2.80 -29.32
N LEU A 62 6.25 2.22 -28.73
CA LEU A 62 6.81 0.94 -29.16
C LEU A 62 5.85 -0.23 -28.91
N LEU A 63 5.08 -0.21 -27.82
CA LEU A 63 4.05 -1.20 -27.55
C LEU A 63 2.95 -1.14 -28.61
N ILE A 64 2.49 0.06 -28.97
CA ILE A 64 1.49 0.25 -30.02
C ILE A 64 2.03 -0.23 -31.38
N ASP A 65 3.29 0.09 -31.70
CA ASP A 65 3.90 -0.36 -32.96
C ASP A 65 4.04 -1.89 -33.02
N ALA A 66 4.50 -2.52 -31.93
CA ALA A 66 4.57 -3.98 -31.84
C ALA A 66 3.18 -4.62 -31.96
N PHE A 67 2.17 -4.08 -31.27
CA PHE A 67 0.80 -4.58 -31.34
C PHE A 67 0.22 -4.45 -32.75
N ARG A 68 0.52 -3.34 -33.44
CA ARG A 68 0.14 -3.13 -34.84
C ARG A 68 0.86 -4.13 -35.76
N GLU A 69 2.14 -4.40 -35.54
CA GLU A 69 2.88 -5.44 -36.28
C GLU A 69 2.29 -6.84 -36.06
N VAL A 70 1.95 -7.20 -34.81
CA VAL A 70 1.31 -8.48 -34.49
C VAL A 70 -0.03 -8.61 -35.21
N ARG A 71 -0.89 -7.59 -35.16
CA ARG A 71 -2.17 -7.62 -35.90
C ARG A 71 -1.97 -7.70 -37.41
N LYS A 72 -1.02 -6.94 -37.97
CA LYS A 72 -0.72 -6.95 -39.41
C LYS A 72 -0.31 -8.34 -39.90
N TYR A 73 0.62 -9.00 -39.19
CA TYR A 73 1.12 -10.31 -39.59
C TYR A 73 0.20 -11.47 -39.16
N SER A 74 -0.70 -11.28 -38.19
CA SER A 74 -1.67 -12.29 -37.76
C SER A 74 -2.88 -12.44 -38.69
N VAL A 75 -3.32 -11.38 -39.37
CA VAL A 75 -4.52 -11.40 -40.23
C VAL A 75 -4.21 -11.77 -41.69
N THR A 76 -2.92 -11.76 -42.07
CA THR A 76 -2.46 -12.02 -43.45
C THR A 76 -2.65 -13.48 -43.90
N GLU A 77 -3.03 -14.39 -43.00
CA GLU A 77 -3.36 -15.79 -43.32
C GLU A 77 -4.53 -15.96 -44.32
N LYS A 78 -5.36 -14.92 -44.51
CA LYS A 78 -6.52 -14.95 -45.42
C LYS A 78 -6.26 -14.54 -46.87
N VAL A 79 -5.06 -14.10 -47.23
CA VAL A 79 -4.75 -13.58 -48.58
C VAL A 79 -3.64 -14.40 -49.24
N ASP A 80 -4.04 -15.39 -50.05
CA ASP A 80 -3.27 -16.04 -51.12
C ASP A 80 -1.81 -16.44 -50.82
N LEU A 81 -1.54 -16.93 -49.61
CA LEU A 81 -0.22 -17.41 -49.21
C LEU A 81 0.12 -18.82 -49.70
N THR A 82 -0.84 -19.55 -50.27
CA THR A 82 -0.74 -20.98 -50.64
C THR A 82 0.23 -21.24 -51.80
N ASN A 83 0.58 -20.21 -52.59
CA ASN A 83 1.38 -20.37 -53.81
C ASN A 83 2.90 -20.24 -53.63
N ASN A 84 3.40 -19.88 -52.42
CA ASN A 84 4.84 -19.80 -52.17
C ASN A 84 5.18 -20.15 -50.70
N PRO A 85 5.59 -21.40 -50.40
CA PRO A 85 5.85 -21.85 -49.03
C PRO A 85 6.93 -21.02 -48.31
N THR A 86 7.91 -20.49 -49.05
CA THR A 86 8.95 -19.59 -48.53
C THR A 86 8.40 -18.26 -47.97
N ALA A 87 7.28 -17.77 -48.53
CA ALA A 87 6.66 -16.53 -48.07
C ALA A 87 5.89 -16.72 -46.75
N ILE A 88 5.29 -17.90 -46.56
CA ILE A 88 4.59 -18.28 -45.33
C ILE A 88 5.58 -18.30 -44.15
N GLU A 89 6.73 -18.95 -44.32
CA GLU A 89 7.78 -19.01 -43.29
C GLU A 89 8.27 -17.61 -42.90
N HIS A 90 8.46 -16.73 -43.88
CA HIS A 90 8.86 -15.35 -43.63
C HIS A 90 7.82 -14.55 -42.83
N ILE A 91 6.53 -14.81 -43.02
CA ILE A 91 5.45 -14.13 -42.29
C ILE A 91 5.37 -14.66 -40.85
N HIS A 92 5.42 -15.98 -40.64
CA HIS A 92 5.50 -16.56 -39.30
C HIS A 92 6.71 -16.03 -38.52
N MET A 93 7.88 -15.94 -39.15
CA MET A 93 9.08 -15.38 -38.53
C MET A 93 8.92 -13.92 -38.12
N LYS A 94 8.18 -13.11 -38.89
CA LYS A 94 7.87 -11.71 -38.54
C LYS A 94 6.82 -11.63 -37.42
N LEU A 95 5.83 -12.51 -37.43
CA LEU A 95 4.81 -12.59 -36.38
C LEU A 95 5.42 -12.95 -35.02
N PHE A 96 6.24 -14.00 -34.94
CA PHE A 96 6.93 -14.38 -33.70
C PHE A 96 7.86 -13.28 -33.19
N ARG A 97 8.52 -12.57 -34.11
CA ARG A 97 9.34 -11.41 -33.75
C ARG A 97 8.50 -10.31 -33.11
N ALA A 98 7.36 -9.98 -33.71
CA ALA A 98 6.46 -8.94 -33.22
C ALA A 98 5.85 -9.32 -31.85
N GLN A 99 5.42 -10.57 -31.67
CA GLN A 99 4.88 -11.06 -30.39
C GLN A 99 5.89 -10.95 -29.25
N ARG A 100 7.14 -11.39 -29.46
CA ARG A 100 8.20 -11.25 -28.45
C ARG A 100 8.48 -9.79 -28.12
N ASN A 101 8.50 -8.92 -29.12
CA ASN A 101 8.75 -7.50 -28.94
C ASN A 101 7.62 -6.82 -28.15
N GLU A 102 6.37 -7.20 -28.40
CA GLU A 102 5.21 -6.78 -27.63
C GLU A 102 5.35 -7.17 -26.15
N TYR A 103 5.72 -8.43 -25.86
CA TYR A 103 5.96 -8.86 -24.49
C TYR A 103 7.09 -8.08 -23.82
N ILE A 104 8.22 -7.88 -24.50
CA ILE A 104 9.35 -7.13 -23.95
C ILE A 104 8.93 -5.69 -23.61
N ALA A 105 8.25 -4.98 -24.52
CA ALA A 105 7.78 -3.62 -24.26
C ALA A 105 6.71 -3.58 -23.16
N GLY A 106 5.78 -4.53 -23.15
CA GLY A 106 4.70 -4.61 -22.16
C GLY A 106 5.24 -4.88 -20.75
N PHE A 107 6.16 -5.83 -20.61
CA PHE A 107 6.82 -6.09 -19.33
C PHE A 107 7.69 -4.93 -18.88
N ALA A 108 8.38 -4.25 -19.79
CA ALA A 108 9.18 -3.08 -19.45
C ALA A 108 8.29 -1.95 -18.92
N LEU A 109 7.16 -1.66 -19.60
CA LEU A 109 6.18 -0.69 -19.11
C LEU A 109 5.66 -1.02 -17.71
N LEU A 110 5.28 -2.28 -17.50
CA LEU A 110 4.76 -2.73 -16.21
C LEU A 110 5.82 -2.58 -15.11
N LEU A 111 7.04 -3.06 -15.35
CA LEU A 111 8.14 -2.99 -14.38
C LEU A 111 8.58 -1.55 -14.11
N CYS A 112 8.57 -0.68 -15.12
CA CYS A 112 8.84 0.75 -14.96
C CYS A 112 7.87 1.40 -13.95
N LEU A 113 6.57 1.13 -14.09
CA LEU A 113 5.55 1.62 -13.18
C LEU A 113 5.69 1.02 -11.77
N LEU A 114 5.98 -0.29 -11.69
CA LEU A 114 6.21 -0.97 -10.42
C LEU A 114 7.44 -0.40 -9.69
N LEU A 115 8.55 -0.18 -10.39
CA LEU A 115 9.78 0.43 -9.84
C LEU A 115 9.51 1.82 -9.29
N ARG A 116 8.80 2.67 -10.05
CA ARG A 116 8.44 4.01 -9.60
C ARG A 116 7.62 3.96 -8.31
N ARG A 117 6.64 3.05 -8.25
CA ARG A 117 5.80 2.85 -7.05
C ARG A 117 6.62 2.32 -5.87
N LEU A 118 7.46 1.32 -6.08
CA LEU A 118 8.32 0.73 -5.04
C LEU A 118 9.29 1.76 -4.46
N ALA A 119 9.99 2.52 -5.31
CA ALA A 119 10.91 3.55 -4.86
C ALA A 119 10.21 4.63 -4.01
N THR A 120 9.01 5.04 -4.42
CA THR A 120 8.21 6.03 -3.68
C THR A 120 7.77 5.50 -2.32
N LEU A 121 7.20 4.28 -2.28
CA LEU A 121 6.76 3.65 -1.04
C LEU A 121 7.92 3.41 -0.07
N LEU A 122 9.08 2.97 -0.57
CA LEU A 122 10.26 2.74 0.24
C LEU A 122 10.80 4.04 0.86
N SER A 123 10.77 5.14 0.10
CA SER A 123 11.12 6.48 0.60
C SER A 123 10.15 6.97 1.68
N GLN A 124 8.84 6.78 1.48
CA GLN A 124 7.81 7.14 2.46
C GLN A 124 7.95 6.31 3.76
N GLN A 125 8.11 4.99 3.63
CA GLN A 125 8.30 4.07 4.75
C GLN A 125 9.57 4.42 5.54
N ALA A 126 10.66 4.72 4.84
CA ALA A 126 11.90 5.17 5.45
C ALA A 126 11.74 6.49 6.25
N SER A 127 11.00 7.46 5.72
CA SER A 127 10.71 8.72 6.40
C SER A 127 9.83 8.51 7.64
N LEU A 128 8.78 7.70 7.52
CA LEU A 128 7.88 7.33 8.63
C LEU A 128 8.62 6.59 9.74
N MET A 129 9.52 5.67 9.39
CA MET A 129 10.30 4.93 10.37
C MET A 129 11.27 5.85 11.12
N ALA A 130 11.86 6.85 10.45
CA ALA A 130 12.73 7.83 11.08
C ALA A 130 11.96 8.79 12.01
N SER A 131 10.77 9.26 11.62
CA SER A 131 9.94 10.10 12.48
C SER A 131 9.41 9.34 13.69
N ASN A 132 9.00 8.09 13.51
CA ASN A 132 8.53 7.24 14.61
C ASN A 132 9.65 6.96 15.64
N GLU A 133 10.88 6.71 15.19
CA GLU A 133 12.03 6.59 16.10
C GLU A 133 12.30 7.90 16.87
N ALA A 134 12.20 9.05 16.19
CA ALA A 134 12.37 10.35 16.84
C ALA A 134 11.27 10.63 17.87
N PHE A 135 10.00 10.35 17.53
CA PHE A 135 8.88 10.50 18.46
C PHE A 135 8.98 9.57 19.66
N LYS A 136 9.41 8.32 19.44
CA LYS A 136 9.64 7.37 20.53
C LYS A 136 10.70 7.89 21.50
N LYS A 137 11.83 8.40 20.99
CA LYS A 137 12.88 9.02 21.83
C LYS A 137 12.39 10.27 22.55
N GLN A 138 11.57 11.11 21.91
CA GLN A 138 11.00 12.29 22.55
C GLN A 138 10.03 11.92 23.67
N ALA A 139 9.17 10.92 23.45
CA ALA A 139 8.24 10.42 24.47
C ALA A 139 8.98 9.79 25.66
N GLU A 140 9.99 8.97 25.39
CA GLU A 140 10.86 8.39 26.42
C GLU A 140 11.59 9.49 27.21
N GLY A 141 12.21 10.46 26.52
CA GLY A 141 12.89 11.59 27.16
C GLY A 141 11.97 12.45 28.03
N ALA A 142 10.76 12.76 27.54
CA ALA A 142 9.76 13.49 28.32
C ALA A 142 9.28 12.68 29.54
N SER A 143 9.08 11.37 29.39
CA SER A 143 8.71 10.49 30.50
C SER A 143 9.81 10.40 31.56
N THR A 144 11.07 10.25 31.14
CA THR A 144 12.22 10.26 32.06
C THR A 144 12.37 11.59 32.76
N ALA A 145 12.21 12.71 32.05
CA ALA A 145 12.24 14.04 32.67
C ALA A 145 11.10 14.22 33.69
N ALA A 146 9.89 13.80 33.34
CA ALA A 146 8.74 13.84 34.26
C ALA A 146 8.98 12.99 35.51
N LYS A 147 9.50 11.76 35.36
CA LYS A 147 9.87 10.90 36.51
C LYS A 147 10.91 11.56 37.40
N LYS A 148 11.96 12.14 36.80
CA LYS A 148 12.98 12.86 37.55
C LYS A 148 12.41 14.05 38.32
N TYR A 149 11.51 14.83 37.72
CA TYR A 149 10.85 15.93 38.42
C TYR A 149 9.91 15.47 39.54
N MET A 150 9.31 14.28 39.43
CA MET A 150 8.51 13.68 40.49
C MET A 150 9.40 13.24 41.66
N GLU A 151 10.49 12.52 41.38
CA GLU A 151 11.48 12.07 42.38
C GLU A 151 12.15 13.27 43.08
N ASP A 152 12.60 14.28 42.32
CA ASP A 152 13.19 15.50 42.89
C ASP A 152 12.19 16.25 43.78
N ASN A 153 10.90 16.29 43.41
CA ASN A 153 9.86 16.86 44.25
C ASN A 153 9.63 16.07 45.55
N GLU A 154 9.60 14.73 45.48
CA GLU A 154 9.44 13.88 46.65
C GLU A 154 10.61 14.07 47.64
N VAL A 155 11.85 14.08 47.14
CA VAL A 155 13.06 14.33 47.95
C VAL A 155 13.05 15.73 48.56
N LEU A 156 12.61 16.75 47.80
CA LEU A 156 12.48 18.11 48.33
C LEU A 156 11.42 18.20 49.43
N GLN A 157 10.28 17.53 49.27
CA GLN A 157 9.24 17.48 50.30
C GLN A 157 9.71 16.77 51.57
N GLU A 158 10.47 15.68 51.43
CA GLU A 158 11.06 14.94 52.56
C GLU A 158 12.07 15.81 53.33
N LYS A 159 13.01 16.46 52.63
CA LYS A 159 13.99 17.37 53.24
C LYS A 159 13.35 18.56 53.96
N LEU A 160 12.26 19.09 53.42
CA LEU A 160 11.52 20.18 54.05
C LEU A 160 10.78 19.70 55.32
N ARG A 161 10.19 18.49 55.32
CA ARG A 161 9.61 17.88 56.53
C ARG A 161 10.65 17.66 57.62
N ASP A 162 11.83 17.15 57.27
CA ASP A 162 12.91 16.89 58.23
C ASP A 162 13.49 18.18 58.83
N ALA A 163 13.45 19.30 58.10
CA ALA A 163 13.87 20.61 58.58
C ALA A 163 12.87 21.27 59.56
N GLY A 164 11.78 20.59 59.93
CA GLY A 164 10.74 21.12 60.82
C GLY A 164 9.94 22.27 60.22
N ILE A 165 10.10 22.53 58.92
CA ILE A 165 9.28 23.45 58.15
C ILE A 165 8.05 22.66 57.75
N GLU A 166 6.87 23.04 58.23
CA GLU A 166 5.62 22.55 57.65
C GLU A 166 5.68 22.86 56.15
N VAL A 167 5.87 21.81 55.35
CA VAL A 167 5.74 21.92 53.90
C VAL A 167 4.34 22.50 53.69
N PRO A 168 4.20 23.73 53.17
CA PRO A 168 2.92 24.06 52.57
C PRO A 168 2.78 23.00 51.50
N GLU A 169 1.77 22.11 51.57
CA GLU A 169 1.34 21.34 50.41
C GLU A 169 1.50 22.29 49.23
N GLY A 170 2.40 21.99 48.29
CA GLY A 170 2.74 22.88 47.19
C GLY A 170 1.45 23.32 46.51
N GLY A 171 0.98 24.51 46.88
CA GLY A 171 -0.46 24.66 46.97
C GLY A 171 -0.93 25.83 47.82
N LYS A 172 -0.28 26.99 47.67
CA LYS A 172 -1.10 28.15 47.31
C LYS A 172 -1.71 27.86 45.94
N LYS A 173 -2.69 26.94 45.93
CA LYS A 173 -3.59 26.66 44.81
C LYS A 173 -4.40 27.95 44.67
N GLY A 174 -3.96 28.82 43.78
CA GLY A 174 -4.84 29.86 43.25
C GLY A 174 -6.12 29.16 42.81
N ALA A 175 -7.27 29.74 43.16
CA ALA A 175 -8.60 29.16 42.97
C ALA A 175 -8.82 28.59 41.55
N GLY A 176 -8.10 29.07 40.54
CA GLY A 176 -8.12 28.56 39.16
C GLY A 176 -7.68 27.10 38.98
N ILE A 177 -6.57 26.63 39.57
CA ILE A 177 -6.03 25.27 39.28
C ILE A 177 -6.83 24.16 40.00
N GLN A 178 -7.50 24.50 41.10
CA GLN A 178 -8.35 23.56 41.84
C GLN A 178 -9.72 23.39 41.18
N GLU A 179 -10.25 24.45 40.56
CA GLU A 179 -11.36 24.33 39.60
C GLU A 179 -10.93 23.56 38.36
N GLU A 180 -9.76 23.87 37.78
CA GLU A 180 -9.25 23.23 36.56
C GLU A 180 -8.98 21.73 36.76
N ASN A 181 -8.47 21.31 37.92
CA ASN A 181 -8.35 19.87 38.25
C ASN A 181 -9.71 19.20 38.54
N LYS A 182 -10.70 19.94 39.02
CA LYS A 182 -12.07 19.42 39.20
C LYS A 182 -12.76 19.25 37.86
N THR A 183 -12.66 20.23 36.97
CA THR A 183 -13.18 20.16 35.60
C THR A 183 -12.47 19.09 34.80
N LEU A 184 -11.13 19.02 34.84
CA LEU A 184 -10.37 17.96 34.16
C LEU A 184 -10.71 16.56 34.71
N LYS A 185 -10.93 16.39 36.02
CA LYS A 185 -11.40 15.11 36.58
C LYS A 185 -12.83 14.78 36.16
N GLN A 186 -13.70 15.78 36.03
CA GLN A 186 -15.05 15.59 35.49
C GLN A 186 -14.99 15.21 34.01
N GLU A 187 -14.19 15.90 33.20
CA GLU A 187 -13.99 15.60 31.77
C GLU A 187 -13.38 14.20 31.56
N VAL A 188 -12.39 13.81 32.35
CA VAL A 188 -11.84 12.45 32.28
C VAL A 188 -12.89 11.40 32.65
N LYS A 189 -13.80 11.73 33.57
CA LYS A 189 -14.88 10.83 33.97
C LYS A 189 -15.97 10.75 32.89
N THR A 190 -16.41 11.88 32.33
CA THR A 190 -17.38 11.92 31.24
C THR A 190 -16.81 11.27 29.98
N LEU A 191 -15.57 11.55 29.60
CA LEU A 191 -14.91 10.91 28.47
C LEU A 191 -14.76 9.39 28.66
N LYS A 192 -14.53 8.92 29.89
CA LYS A 192 -14.54 7.47 30.17
C LYS A 192 -15.93 6.86 30.05
N GLU A 193 -16.96 7.54 30.51
CA GLU A 193 -18.36 7.11 30.37
C GLU A 193 -18.81 7.12 28.90
N GLU A 194 -18.43 8.14 28.13
CA GLU A 194 -18.62 8.23 26.68
C GLU A 194 -17.84 7.14 25.93
N LEU A 195 -16.61 6.85 26.34
CA LEU A 195 -15.82 5.77 25.75
C LEU A 195 -16.45 4.40 26.03
N ASP A 196 -16.95 4.16 27.24
CA ASP A 196 -17.60 2.90 27.61
C ASP A 196 -18.96 2.73 26.90
N THR A 197 -19.75 3.79 26.80
CA THR A 197 -21.01 3.79 26.05
C THR A 197 -20.79 3.62 24.56
N THR A 198 -19.82 4.32 23.97
CA THR A 198 -19.45 4.17 22.55
C THR A 198 -18.92 2.77 22.27
N LYS A 199 -18.12 2.19 23.18
CA LYS A 199 -17.61 0.83 23.06
C LYS A 199 -18.75 -0.20 23.12
N LYS A 200 -19.72 -0.03 24.02
CA LYS A 200 -20.93 -0.86 24.10
C LYS A 200 -21.79 -0.73 22.83
N ALA A 201 -21.95 0.48 22.30
CA ALA A 201 -22.68 0.71 21.05
C ALA A 201 -21.98 0.05 19.84
N LEU A 202 -20.65 0.17 19.76
CA LEU A 202 -19.86 -0.48 18.71
C LEU A 202 -19.95 -2.00 18.81
N GLN A 203 -19.87 -2.57 20.01
CA GLN A 203 -19.97 -4.01 20.23
C GLN A 203 -21.36 -4.55 19.86
N LYS A 204 -22.41 -3.78 20.15
CA LYS A 204 -23.78 -4.10 19.71
C LYS A 204 -23.90 -4.03 18.18
N SER A 205 -23.40 -2.97 17.56
CA SER A 205 -23.41 -2.82 16.10
C SER A 205 -22.63 -3.95 15.41
N ASP A 206 -21.51 -4.39 15.95
CA ASP A 206 -20.72 -5.49 15.39
C ASP A 206 -21.49 -6.83 15.49
N SER A 207 -22.19 -7.07 16.61
CA SER A 207 -23.06 -8.23 16.75
C SER A 207 -24.25 -8.21 15.78
N ASP A 208 -24.84 -7.04 15.53
CA ASP A 208 -25.95 -6.87 14.58
C ASP A 208 -25.47 -7.12 13.14
N VAL A 209 -24.28 -6.62 12.77
CA VAL A 209 -23.66 -6.87 11.46
C VAL A 209 -23.36 -8.35 11.27
N GLN A 210 -22.82 -9.04 12.28
CA GLN A 210 -22.58 -10.48 12.21
C GLN A 210 -23.89 -11.27 12.08
N ALA A 211 -24.94 -10.87 12.80
CA ALA A 211 -26.26 -11.48 12.68
C ALA A 211 -26.87 -11.27 11.28
N MET A 212 -26.81 -10.06 10.75
CA MET A 212 -27.26 -9.73 9.39
C MET A 212 -26.49 -10.53 8.33
N LYS A 213 -25.18 -10.69 8.51
CA LYS A 213 -24.35 -11.48 7.59
C LYS A 213 -24.78 -12.95 7.58
N LYS A 214 -24.99 -13.56 8.74
CA LYS A 214 -25.50 -14.94 8.85
C LYS A 214 -26.89 -15.08 8.23
N GLN A 215 -27.77 -14.10 8.43
CA GLN A 215 -29.09 -14.08 7.81
C GLN A 215 -29.01 -13.99 6.29
N ALA A 216 -28.12 -13.14 5.75
CA ALA A 216 -27.90 -13.02 4.32
C ALA A 216 -27.33 -14.31 3.71
N GLU A 217 -26.33 -14.93 4.36
CA GLU A 217 -25.76 -16.21 3.93
C GLU A 217 -26.82 -17.32 3.91
N ASN A 218 -27.63 -17.44 4.97
CA ASN A 218 -28.73 -18.40 5.01
C ASN A 218 -29.78 -18.12 3.91
N LEU A 219 -30.11 -16.85 3.66
CA LEU A 219 -31.05 -16.47 2.62
C LEU A 219 -30.53 -16.84 1.22
N THR A 220 -29.23 -16.65 0.96
CA THR A 220 -28.61 -17.06 -0.30
C THR A 220 -28.72 -18.57 -0.50
N VAL A 221 -28.45 -19.37 0.54
CA VAL A 221 -28.57 -20.84 0.46
C VAL A 221 -30.01 -21.29 0.18
N GLU A 222 -31.00 -20.70 0.84
CA GLU A 222 -32.41 -21.01 0.57
C GLU A 222 -32.83 -20.56 -0.83
N TYR A 223 -32.29 -19.44 -1.31
CA TYR A 223 -32.55 -18.96 -2.67
C TYR A 223 -31.98 -19.91 -3.73
N ASP A 224 -30.74 -20.38 -3.55
CA ASP A 224 -30.10 -21.37 -4.43
C ASP A 224 -30.88 -22.69 -4.42
N ARG A 225 -31.33 -23.15 -3.24
CA ARG A 225 -32.18 -24.34 -3.10
C ARG A 225 -33.51 -24.17 -3.84
N LEU A 226 -34.16 -23.02 -3.72
CA LEU A 226 -35.43 -22.74 -4.39
C LEU A 226 -35.27 -22.69 -5.92
N LEU A 227 -34.18 -22.12 -6.41
CA LEU A 227 -33.83 -22.15 -7.83
C LEU A 227 -33.63 -23.59 -8.33
N ASP A 228 -32.95 -24.42 -7.55
CA ASP A 228 -32.77 -25.84 -7.86
C ASP A 228 -34.11 -26.59 -7.89
N GLU A 229 -34.99 -26.39 -6.91
CA GLU A 229 -36.33 -26.98 -6.89
C GLU A 229 -37.19 -26.49 -8.08
N HIS A 230 -37.13 -25.20 -8.40
CA HIS A 230 -37.82 -24.63 -9.56
C HIS A 230 -37.30 -25.23 -10.89
N SER A 231 -35.99 -25.40 -11.04
CA SER A 231 -35.39 -26.03 -12.23
C SER A 231 -35.83 -27.49 -12.41
N LYS A 232 -35.90 -28.25 -11.32
CA LYS A 232 -36.39 -29.64 -11.32
C LYS A 232 -37.87 -29.72 -11.69
N LEU A 233 -38.69 -28.80 -11.19
CA LEU A 233 -40.11 -28.72 -11.51
C LEU A 233 -40.33 -28.39 -13.00
N LEU A 234 -39.62 -27.41 -13.55
CA LEU A 234 -39.67 -27.10 -14.99
C LEU A 234 -39.30 -28.32 -15.85
N ALA A 235 -38.19 -28.99 -15.54
CA ALA A 235 -37.76 -30.19 -16.27
C ALA A 235 -38.77 -31.36 -16.15
N SER A 236 -39.52 -31.45 -15.05
CA SER A 236 -40.58 -32.46 -14.87
C SER A 236 -41.88 -32.10 -15.59
N SER A 237 -42.17 -30.80 -15.75
CA SER A 237 -43.30 -30.29 -16.50
C SER A 237 -43.11 -30.52 -18.00
N ASP A 238 -41.93 -30.20 -18.53
CA ASP A 238 -41.62 -30.41 -19.95
C ASP A 238 -41.66 -31.90 -20.34
N LYS A 239 -41.24 -32.80 -19.44
CA LYS A 239 -41.33 -34.27 -19.66
C LYS A 239 -42.76 -34.84 -19.60
N LYS A 240 -43.75 -34.07 -19.13
CA LYS A 240 -45.16 -34.47 -19.08
C LYS A 240 -45.97 -33.94 -20.26
N SER A 241 -45.40 -33.04 -21.07
CA SER A 241 -46.02 -32.43 -22.24
C SER A 241 -45.60 -33.06 -23.58
N ASP A 242 -44.71 -34.06 -23.56
CA ASP A 242 -44.41 -34.99 -24.67
C ASP A 242 -45.08 -36.36 -24.42
#